data_AF-A0A7V9IFY4-F1
#
_entry.id   AF-A0A7V9IFY4-F1
#
_cell.length_a   1.000
_cell.length_b   1.000
_cell.length_c   1.000
_cell.angle_alpha   90.00
_cell.angle_beta   90.00
_cell.angle_gamma   90.00
#
_symmetry.space_group_name_H-M   'P 1'
#
loop_
_entity.id
_entity.type
_entity.pdbx_description
1 polymer ?
#
loop_
_entity_poly.entity_id
_entity_poly.type
_entity_poly.pdbx_seq_one_letter_code
_entity_poly.pdbx_strand_id
1 'polypeptide(L)'
;MQTGTPSSLEIAQGATLRPIEEVAAAAGLTPDEVEPYGRTKAKIDLAVLERLRDTADGKLVCVTAITPTRAGEGKTTTSVSLTQGLGHIGRKPVLCLREASLGPVFGIKGGAAGGGYAQVVPMEDLNLHFTGDIHAIGAANNLLAALLEAHILHGNALGIDPLSVGWRRCVDINDRALRNIAIGLGGRANGYARETGFDITAASEVMAIVAVARDL
;
A
#
# COMPACT_ATOMS: atom_id res chain seq x y z
N MET A 1 -26.62 6.97 31.14
CA MET A 1 -26.44 6.40 29.79
C MET A 1 -25.00 6.65 29.38
N GLN A 2 -24.22 5.63 29.03
CA GLN A 2 -22.79 5.75 28.74
C GLN A 2 -22.52 6.75 27.60
N THR A 3 -22.13 7.97 27.95
CA THR A 3 -21.56 8.96 27.04
C THR A 3 -20.07 8.62 26.84
N GLY A 4 -19.77 7.58 26.09
CA GLY A 4 -18.41 7.28 25.65
C GLY A 4 -18.12 7.99 24.34
N THR A 5 -16.91 8.54 24.18
CA THR A 5 -16.44 9.02 22.88
C THR A 5 -16.50 7.87 21.87
N PRO A 6 -17.14 8.04 20.70
CA PRO A 6 -17.21 6.98 19.71
C PRO A 6 -15.80 6.56 19.26
N SER A 7 -15.64 5.28 19.01
CA SER A 7 -14.42 4.70 18.44
C SER A 7 -14.15 5.26 17.05
N SER A 8 -12.89 5.18 16.60
CA SER A 8 -12.52 5.64 15.25
C SER A 8 -13.31 4.92 14.16
N LEU A 9 -13.64 3.64 14.34
CA LEU A 9 -14.44 2.87 13.39
C LEU A 9 -15.89 3.36 13.35
N GLU A 10 -16.51 3.61 14.50
CA GLU A 10 -17.87 4.15 14.57
C GLU A 10 -17.97 5.53 13.92
N ILE A 11 -16.95 6.38 14.11
CA ILE A 11 -16.85 7.68 13.42
C ILE A 11 -16.76 7.46 11.90
N ALA A 12 -15.94 6.51 11.44
CA ALA A 12 -15.79 6.21 10.00
C ALA A 12 -17.10 5.71 9.37
N GLN A 13 -17.80 4.81 10.06
CA GLN A 13 -19.07 4.22 9.58
C GLN A 13 -20.23 5.23 9.59
N GLY A 14 -20.20 6.20 10.50
CA GLY A 14 -21.17 7.30 10.53
C GLY A 14 -20.94 8.40 9.49
N ALA A 15 -19.82 8.37 8.76
CA ALA A 15 -19.48 9.41 7.80
C ALA A 15 -20.32 9.31 6.52
N THR A 16 -20.87 10.44 6.07
CA THR A 16 -21.50 10.54 4.75
C THR A 16 -20.42 10.78 3.70
N LEU A 17 -20.13 9.77 2.89
CA LEU A 17 -19.10 9.83 1.86
C LEU A 17 -19.64 10.48 0.59
N ARG A 18 -18.88 11.42 0.03
CA ARG A 18 -19.15 11.98 -1.29
C ARG A 18 -18.75 10.96 -2.37
N PRO A 19 -19.45 10.93 -3.52
CA PRO A 19 -18.98 10.21 -4.70
C PRO A 19 -17.54 10.59 -5.04
N ILE A 20 -16.71 9.61 -5.39
CA ILE A 20 -15.30 9.83 -5.67
C ILE A 20 -15.08 10.78 -6.85
N GLU A 21 -16.00 10.76 -7.81
CA GLU A 21 -15.98 11.63 -8.99
C GLU A 21 -16.12 13.10 -8.60
N GLU A 22 -16.91 13.41 -7.57
CA GLU A 22 -17.02 14.79 -7.07
C GLU A 22 -15.75 15.24 -6.33
N VAL A 23 -15.07 14.31 -5.65
CA VAL A 23 -13.79 14.59 -4.98
C VAL A 23 -12.71 14.81 -6.03
N ALA A 24 -12.68 13.99 -7.07
CA ALA A 24 -11.75 14.11 -8.20
C ALA A 24 -11.97 15.43 -8.98
N ALA A 25 -13.23 15.78 -9.27
CA ALA A 25 -13.57 17.05 -9.92
C ALA A 25 -13.13 18.26 -9.08
N ALA A 26 -13.30 18.21 -7.75
CA ALA A 26 -12.83 19.26 -6.85
C ALA A 26 -11.29 19.38 -6.83
N ALA A 27 -10.57 18.29 -7.14
CA ALA A 27 -9.12 18.27 -7.30
C ALA A 27 -8.65 18.71 -8.71
N GLY A 28 -9.57 18.96 -9.65
CA GLY A 28 -9.25 19.39 -11.02
C GLY A 28 -8.93 18.25 -11.99
N LEU A 29 -9.36 17.02 -11.66
CA LEU A 29 -9.29 15.87 -12.56
C LEU A 29 -10.49 15.85 -13.50
N THR A 30 -10.27 15.35 -14.72
CA THR A 30 -11.33 15.17 -15.72
C THR A 30 -11.94 13.76 -15.62
N PRO A 31 -13.20 13.55 -16.06
CA PRO A 31 -13.87 12.25 -15.90
C PRO A 31 -13.15 11.07 -16.56
N ASP A 32 -12.43 11.32 -17.65
CA ASP A 32 -11.65 10.33 -18.41
C ASP A 32 -10.33 9.95 -17.72
N GLU A 33 -9.88 10.71 -16.72
CA GLU A 33 -8.67 10.41 -15.93
C GLU A 33 -8.98 9.59 -14.67
N VAL A 34 -10.26 9.30 -14.41
CA VAL A 34 -10.73 8.67 -13.16
C VAL A 34 -11.32 7.32 -13.49
N GLU A 35 -10.73 6.26 -12.95
CA GLU A 35 -11.25 4.89 -13.03
C GLU A 35 -11.87 4.48 -11.69
N PRO A 36 -13.22 4.46 -11.54
CA PRO A 36 -13.86 4.22 -10.26
C PRO A 36 -13.73 2.78 -9.77
N TYR A 37 -13.47 2.62 -8.47
CA TYR A 37 -13.50 1.38 -7.71
C TYR A 37 -14.65 1.43 -6.71
N GLY A 38 -15.86 1.17 -7.22
CA GLY A 38 -17.10 1.47 -6.51
C GLY A 38 -17.34 2.99 -6.46
N ARG A 39 -18.06 3.46 -5.44
CA ARG A 39 -18.55 4.85 -5.39
C ARG A 39 -17.61 5.84 -4.71
N THR A 40 -16.60 5.36 -4.00
CA THR A 40 -15.84 6.15 -3.00
C THR A 40 -14.32 6.02 -3.16
N LYS A 41 -13.86 5.30 -4.18
CA LYS A 41 -12.44 5.07 -4.50
C LYS A 41 -12.26 5.10 -6.00
N ALA A 42 -11.09 5.48 -6.47
CA ALA A 42 -10.74 5.44 -7.89
C ALA A 42 -9.24 5.30 -8.05
N LYS A 43 -8.82 4.77 -9.21
CA LYS A 43 -7.47 4.96 -9.73
C LYS A 43 -7.45 6.18 -10.65
N ILE A 44 -6.29 6.83 -10.72
CA ILE A 44 -6.09 8.01 -11.57
C ILE A 44 -5.13 7.63 -12.68
N ASP A 45 -5.51 7.90 -13.93
CA ASP A 45 -4.66 7.68 -15.10
C ASP A 45 -3.43 8.60 -15.05
N LEU A 46 -2.24 8.04 -15.30
CA LEU A 46 -0.99 8.79 -15.31
C LEU A 46 -0.89 9.81 -16.45
N ALA A 47 -1.77 9.74 -17.47
CA ALA A 47 -1.92 10.77 -18.50
C ALA A 47 -2.18 12.17 -17.92
N VAL A 48 -2.68 12.27 -16.68
CA VAL A 48 -2.82 13.55 -15.96
C VAL A 48 -1.48 14.28 -15.81
N LEU A 49 -0.37 13.55 -15.63
CA LEU A 49 0.96 14.13 -15.46
C LEU A 49 1.44 14.79 -16.77
N GLU A 50 1.05 14.22 -17.91
CA GLU A 50 1.33 14.78 -19.22
C GLU A 50 0.52 16.04 -19.48
N ARG A 51 -0.79 16.01 -19.19
CA ARG A 51 -1.66 17.18 -19.31
C ARG A 51 -1.20 18.34 -18.44
N LEU A 52 -0.66 18.05 -17.26
CA LEU A 52 -0.24 19.05 -16.28
C LEU A 52 1.26 19.36 -16.32
N ARG A 53 2.02 18.85 -17.29
CA ARG A 53 3.49 18.96 -17.34
C ARG A 53 4.00 20.40 -17.25
N ASP A 54 3.31 21.35 -17.88
CA ASP A 54 3.68 22.77 -17.89
C ASP A 54 3.08 23.57 -16.72
N THR A 55 2.35 22.92 -15.81
CA THR A 55 1.77 23.54 -14.62
C THR A 55 2.81 23.62 -13.51
N ALA A 56 2.92 24.79 -12.86
CA ALA A 56 3.85 24.95 -11.74
C ALA A 56 3.46 24.08 -10.54
N ASP A 57 4.46 23.46 -9.92
CA ASP A 57 4.27 22.65 -8.71
C ASP A 57 3.66 23.44 -7.55
N GLY A 58 2.79 22.76 -6.80
CA GLY A 58 2.25 23.25 -5.54
C GLY A 58 3.31 23.31 -4.43
N LYS A 59 2.89 23.76 -3.24
CA LYS A 59 3.74 23.71 -2.05
C LYS A 59 3.75 22.30 -1.45
N LEU A 60 4.94 21.72 -1.29
CA LEU A 60 5.12 20.43 -0.63
C LEU A 60 5.30 20.64 0.89
N VAL A 61 4.43 20.02 1.69
CA VAL A 61 4.54 20.01 3.16
C VAL A 61 4.78 18.58 3.63
N CYS A 62 5.96 18.33 4.19
CA CYS A 62 6.31 17.03 4.75
C CYS A 62 6.00 16.99 6.25
N VAL A 63 5.19 16.03 6.68
CA VAL A 63 4.88 15.79 8.09
C VAL A 63 5.74 14.64 8.61
N THR A 64 6.58 14.95 9.60
CA THR A 64 7.42 13.98 10.31
C THR A 64 7.12 13.97 11.82
N ALA A 65 7.73 13.04 12.55
CA ALA A 65 7.60 12.92 13.99
C ALA A 65 8.97 12.62 14.63
N ILE A 66 9.03 12.76 15.95
CA ILE A 66 10.15 12.29 16.76
C ILE A 66 10.26 10.75 16.71
N THR A 67 11.33 10.20 17.29
CA THR A 67 11.49 8.76 17.47
C THR A 67 10.25 8.14 18.12
N PRO A 68 9.64 7.10 17.53
CA PRO A 68 8.41 6.51 18.06
C PRO A 68 8.56 5.98 19.49
N THR A 69 7.52 6.20 20.28
CA THR A 69 7.39 5.75 21.67
C THR A 69 6.12 4.91 21.84
N ARG A 70 5.98 4.21 22.98
CA ARG A 70 4.76 3.44 23.27
C ARG A 70 3.50 4.30 23.41
N ALA A 71 3.66 5.60 23.68
CA ALA A 71 2.53 6.51 23.83
C ALA A 71 1.84 6.82 22.49
N GLY A 72 2.57 6.71 21.38
CA GLY A 72 2.08 7.04 20.04
C GLY A 72 2.09 8.56 19.78
N GLU A 73 2.58 8.95 18.61
CA GLU A 73 2.85 10.36 18.30
C GLU A 73 1.74 10.99 17.43
N GLY A 74 0.79 10.19 16.93
CA GLY A 74 -0.33 10.70 16.14
C GLY A 74 0.03 11.27 14.76
N LYS A 75 1.20 10.92 14.19
CA LYS A 75 1.70 11.48 12.92
C LYS A 75 0.67 11.52 11.80
N THR A 76 0.01 10.40 11.50
CA THR A 76 -1.00 10.34 10.43
C THR A 76 -2.22 11.19 10.77
N THR A 77 -2.67 11.17 12.03
CA THR A 77 -3.76 12.02 12.52
C THR A 77 -3.44 13.50 12.30
N THR A 78 -2.21 13.92 12.58
CA THR A 78 -1.72 15.28 12.32
C THR A 78 -1.70 15.62 10.83
N SER A 79 -1.26 14.69 9.95
CA SER A 79 -1.29 14.92 8.51
C SER A 79 -2.71 15.14 7.98
N VAL A 80 -3.67 14.33 8.45
CA VAL A 80 -5.08 14.47 8.05
C VAL A 80 -5.68 15.76 8.59
N SER A 81 -5.47 16.08 9.88
CA SER A 81 -6.04 17.29 10.48
C SER A 81 -5.44 18.58 9.89
N LEU A 82 -4.15 18.58 9.56
CA LEU A 82 -3.52 19.69 8.85
C LEU A 82 -4.14 19.91 7.47
N THR A 83 -4.38 18.82 6.72
CA THR A 83 -5.04 18.87 5.41
C THR A 83 -6.46 19.42 5.54
N GLN A 84 -7.25 18.93 6.49
CA GLN A 84 -8.60 19.43 6.77
C GLN A 84 -8.57 20.91 7.17
N GLY A 85 -7.65 21.33 8.04
CA GLY A 85 -7.50 22.71 8.48
C GLY A 85 -7.11 23.67 7.35
N LEU A 86 -6.21 23.26 6.46
CA LEU A 86 -5.85 24.02 5.26
C LEU A 86 -7.07 24.20 4.33
N GLY A 87 -7.88 23.14 4.15
CA GLY A 87 -9.13 23.21 3.39
C GLY A 87 -10.14 24.17 4.03
N HIS A 88 -10.27 24.13 5.36
CA HIS A 88 -11.18 25.00 6.11
C HIS A 88 -10.86 26.49 5.95
N ILE A 89 -9.58 26.87 5.84
CA ILE A 89 -9.15 28.26 5.60
C ILE A 89 -9.10 28.64 4.12
N GLY A 90 -9.71 27.85 3.23
CA GLY A 90 -9.85 28.16 1.81
C GLY A 90 -8.65 27.81 0.93
N ARG A 91 -7.69 27.00 1.42
CA ARG A 91 -6.65 26.42 0.56
C ARG A 91 -7.18 25.16 -0.14
N LYS A 92 -6.45 24.68 -1.15
CA LYS A 92 -6.76 23.45 -1.91
C LYS A 92 -5.71 22.36 -1.65
N PRO A 93 -5.62 21.80 -0.43
CA PRO A 93 -4.63 20.78 -0.11
C PRO A 93 -5.03 19.41 -0.66
N VAL A 94 -4.04 18.58 -0.99
CA VAL A 94 -4.19 17.15 -1.26
C VAL A 94 -3.27 16.40 -0.32
N LEU A 95 -3.77 15.34 0.29
CA LEU A 95 -3.00 14.50 1.21
C LEU A 95 -2.56 13.21 0.50
N CYS A 96 -1.25 12.94 0.54
CA CYS A 96 -0.70 11.66 0.09
C CYS A 96 -0.31 10.82 1.31
N LEU A 97 -0.82 9.59 1.41
CA LEU A 97 -0.50 8.61 2.44
C LEU A 97 -0.06 7.29 1.81
N ARG A 98 0.53 6.42 2.64
CA ARG A 98 0.85 5.04 2.24
C ARG A 98 -0.35 4.13 2.51
N GLU A 99 -0.58 3.18 1.61
CA GLU A 99 -1.47 2.04 1.87
C GLU A 99 -0.88 1.18 3.01
N ALA A 100 -1.77 0.61 3.83
CA ALA A 100 -1.36 -0.28 4.89
C ALA A 100 -1.25 -1.71 4.38
N SER A 101 -0.27 -2.46 4.89
CA SER A 101 -0.28 -3.92 4.74
C SER A 101 -1.49 -4.52 5.44
N LEU A 102 -2.09 -5.54 4.80
CA LEU A 102 -3.21 -6.35 5.27
C LEU A 102 -2.82 -7.15 6.53
N GLY A 103 -1.63 -7.74 6.54
CA GLY A 103 -1.18 -8.63 7.60
C GLY A 103 -1.34 -8.05 9.02
N PRO A 104 -0.81 -6.84 9.31
CA PRO A 104 -0.94 -6.17 10.60
C PRO A 104 -2.36 -5.92 11.09
N VAL A 105 -3.34 -5.81 10.18
CA VAL A 105 -4.75 -5.53 10.51
C VAL A 105 -5.38 -6.67 11.30
N PHE A 106 -4.99 -7.92 11.01
CA PHE A 106 -5.39 -9.11 11.76
C PHE A 106 -4.47 -9.42 12.95
N GLY A 107 -3.51 -8.55 13.23
CA GLY A 107 -2.57 -8.67 14.34
C GLY A 107 -2.84 -7.63 15.43
N ILE A 108 -1.82 -6.85 15.75
CA ILE A 108 -1.83 -5.87 16.86
C ILE A 108 -2.29 -4.48 16.40
N LYS A 109 -2.20 -4.16 15.10
CA LYS A 109 -2.33 -2.80 14.60
C LYS A 109 -3.67 -2.59 13.89
N GLY A 110 -4.61 -1.93 14.55
CA GLY A 110 -5.84 -1.45 13.92
C GLY A 110 -5.64 -0.09 13.24
N GLY A 111 -6.05 0.02 11.97
CA GLY A 111 -6.30 1.28 11.25
C GLY A 111 -5.10 2.16 10.92
N ALA A 112 -4.73 2.27 9.64
CA ALA A 112 -3.58 3.08 9.21
C ALA A 112 -3.90 4.52 8.76
N ALA A 113 -5.17 4.92 8.77
CA ALA A 113 -5.65 6.10 8.07
C ALA A 113 -6.02 7.29 8.98
N GLY A 114 -5.35 7.47 10.11
CA GLY A 114 -5.63 8.54 11.09
C GLY A 114 -6.41 8.06 12.32
N GLY A 115 -7.08 8.96 13.02
CA GLY A 115 -7.84 8.63 14.23
C GLY A 115 -8.78 9.74 14.69
N GLY A 116 -9.83 9.37 15.43
CA GLY A 116 -10.86 10.34 15.87
C GLY A 116 -11.60 10.94 14.67
N TYR A 117 -11.77 12.26 14.61
CA TYR A 117 -12.41 12.94 13.46
C TYR A 117 -11.45 13.28 12.30
N ALA A 118 -10.16 12.96 12.45
CA ALA A 118 -9.14 13.18 11.43
C ALA A 118 -8.76 11.83 10.81
N GLN A 119 -9.55 11.39 9.83
CA GLN A 119 -9.39 10.10 9.15
C GLN A 119 -9.48 10.22 7.63
N VAL A 120 -8.87 9.27 6.92
CA VAL A 120 -9.19 8.96 5.52
C VAL A 120 -10.14 7.76 5.49
N VAL A 121 -11.14 7.84 4.63
CA VAL A 121 -12.27 6.89 4.53
C VAL A 121 -12.50 6.52 3.06
N PRO A 122 -13.02 5.33 2.74
CA PRO A 122 -13.54 4.28 3.64
C PRO A 122 -12.44 3.48 4.36
N MET A 123 -12.49 3.45 5.69
CA MET A 123 -11.43 2.87 6.54
C MET A 123 -11.30 1.36 6.38
N GLU A 124 -12.41 0.66 6.19
CA GLU A 124 -12.42 -0.80 6.01
C GLU A 124 -11.70 -1.22 4.74
N ASP A 125 -12.01 -0.58 3.60
CA ASP A 125 -11.36 -0.87 2.32
C ASP A 125 -9.86 -0.56 2.38
N LEU A 126 -9.47 0.56 2.98
CA LEU A 126 -8.07 0.99 3.15
C LEU A 126 -7.22 0.00 3.96
N ASN A 127 -7.84 -0.76 4.87
CA ASN A 127 -7.15 -1.73 5.70
C ASN A 127 -7.24 -3.16 5.14
N LEU A 128 -8.02 -3.40 4.09
CA LEU A 128 -8.21 -4.71 3.51
C LEU A 128 -7.54 -4.79 2.13
N HIS A 129 -8.31 -4.99 1.08
CA HIS A 129 -7.78 -5.19 -0.27
C HIS A 129 -7.61 -3.88 -1.05
N PHE A 130 -8.18 -2.79 -0.53
CA PHE A 130 -8.23 -1.48 -1.16
C PHE A 130 -8.52 -1.54 -2.66
N THR A 131 -7.56 -1.17 -3.52
CA THR A 131 -7.68 -1.28 -4.99
C THR A 131 -6.84 -2.43 -5.58
N GLY A 132 -6.22 -3.25 -4.74
CA GLY A 132 -5.48 -4.45 -5.13
C GLY A 132 -3.98 -4.26 -5.38
N ASP A 133 -3.40 -3.11 -5.01
CA ASP A 133 -2.01 -2.78 -5.35
C ASP A 133 -1.00 -3.72 -4.69
N ILE A 134 -1.20 -4.02 -3.40
CA ILE A 134 -0.34 -4.98 -2.70
C ILE A 134 -0.47 -6.40 -3.30
N HIS A 135 -1.63 -6.79 -3.81
CA HIS A 135 -1.79 -8.07 -4.50
C HIS A 135 -1.00 -8.11 -5.81
N ALA A 136 -1.04 -7.03 -6.60
CA ALA A 136 -0.27 -6.91 -7.83
C ALA A 136 1.25 -6.96 -7.56
N ILE A 137 1.72 -6.27 -6.53
CA ILE A 137 3.13 -6.32 -6.08
C ILE A 137 3.51 -7.74 -5.67
N GLY A 138 2.66 -8.41 -4.89
CA GLY A 138 2.89 -9.80 -4.48
C GLY A 138 2.95 -10.76 -5.66
N ALA A 139 2.06 -10.60 -6.63
CA ALA A 139 2.06 -11.39 -7.86
C ALA A 139 3.34 -11.18 -8.67
N ALA A 140 3.77 -9.94 -8.89
CA ALA A 140 5.00 -9.62 -9.60
C ALA A 140 6.26 -10.19 -8.91
N ASN A 141 6.37 -10.01 -7.59
CA ASN A 141 7.49 -10.54 -6.80
C ASN A 141 7.58 -12.07 -6.91
N ASN A 142 6.44 -12.74 -6.76
CA ASN A 142 6.38 -14.19 -6.76
C ASN A 142 6.50 -14.79 -8.16
N LEU A 143 6.08 -14.07 -9.20
CA LEU A 143 6.35 -14.44 -10.59
C LEU A 143 7.86 -14.45 -10.87
N LEU A 144 8.60 -13.42 -10.45
CA LEU A 144 10.06 -13.41 -10.59
C LEU A 144 10.71 -14.59 -9.85
N ALA A 145 10.25 -14.86 -8.62
CA ALA A 145 10.72 -16.03 -7.87
C ALA A 145 10.43 -17.36 -8.62
N ALA A 146 9.24 -17.50 -9.22
CA ALA A 146 8.87 -18.69 -9.98
C ALA A 146 9.70 -18.83 -11.28
N LEU A 147 9.94 -17.74 -11.99
CA LEU A 147 10.78 -17.72 -13.19
C LEU A 147 12.23 -18.10 -12.88
N LEU A 148 12.77 -17.65 -11.75
CA LEU A 148 14.10 -18.05 -11.27
C LEU A 148 14.19 -19.57 -11.04
N GLU A 149 13.22 -20.17 -10.32
CA GLU A 149 13.23 -21.62 -10.11
C GLU A 149 13.08 -22.39 -11.42
N ALA A 150 12.18 -21.94 -12.30
CA ALA A 150 11.97 -22.57 -13.60
C ALA A 150 13.24 -22.51 -14.46
N HIS A 151 13.94 -21.39 -14.47
CA HIS A 151 15.21 -21.23 -15.18
C HIS A 151 16.28 -22.20 -14.66
N ILE A 152 16.42 -22.33 -13.34
CA ILE A 152 17.35 -23.28 -12.73
C ILE A 152 16.97 -24.73 -13.10
N LEU A 153 15.68 -25.07 -13.03
CA LEU A 153 15.16 -26.39 -13.39
C LEU A 153 15.40 -26.74 -14.87
N HIS A 154 15.18 -25.80 -15.77
CA HIS A 154 15.23 -26.00 -17.23
C HIS A 154 16.61 -25.72 -17.83
N GLY A 155 17.64 -26.27 -17.19
CA GLY A 155 19.01 -26.30 -17.73
C GLY A 155 19.91 -25.16 -17.28
N ASN A 156 19.42 -24.21 -16.49
CA ASN A 156 20.21 -23.18 -15.82
C ASN A 156 21.27 -22.52 -16.73
N ALA A 157 20.85 -22.03 -17.89
CA ALA A 157 21.78 -21.51 -18.91
C ALA A 157 22.63 -20.31 -18.42
N LEU A 158 22.18 -19.64 -17.34
CA LEU A 158 22.89 -18.51 -16.72
C LEU A 158 23.89 -18.95 -15.63
N GLY A 159 23.96 -20.24 -15.31
CA GLY A 159 24.87 -20.76 -14.28
C GLY A 159 24.59 -20.22 -12.88
N ILE A 160 23.31 -19.97 -12.56
CA ILE A 160 22.89 -19.45 -11.25
C ILE A 160 23.18 -20.52 -10.19
N ASP A 161 23.92 -20.16 -9.14
CA ASP A 161 24.05 -21.00 -7.95
C ASP A 161 22.73 -20.92 -7.13
N PRO A 162 21.97 -22.02 -6.98
CA PRO A 162 20.72 -22.01 -6.23
C PRO A 162 20.91 -21.60 -4.76
N LEU A 163 22.08 -21.84 -4.18
CA LEU A 163 22.37 -21.51 -2.78
C LEU A 163 22.69 -20.03 -2.57
N SER A 164 22.99 -19.28 -3.64
CA SER A 164 23.28 -17.85 -3.58
C SER A 164 22.07 -16.97 -3.92
N VAL A 165 20.89 -17.54 -4.19
CA VAL A 165 19.69 -16.79 -4.58
C VAL A 165 19.14 -16.01 -3.38
N GLY A 166 19.37 -14.70 -3.38
CA GLY A 166 18.84 -13.78 -2.36
C GLY A 166 17.37 -13.41 -2.54
N TRP A 167 16.79 -13.62 -3.73
CA TRP A 167 15.39 -13.29 -4.00
C TRP A 167 14.44 -14.25 -3.26
N ARG A 168 13.60 -13.68 -2.40
CA ARG A 168 12.62 -14.38 -1.57
C ARG A 168 11.20 -14.20 -2.13
N ARG A 169 10.29 -15.08 -1.74
CA ARG A 169 8.86 -14.90 -2.04
C ARG A 169 8.25 -13.89 -1.06
N CYS A 170 7.03 -13.45 -1.31
CA CYS A 170 6.32 -12.61 -0.36
C CYS A 170 4.84 -12.96 -0.23
N VAL A 171 4.28 -12.63 0.92
CA VAL A 171 2.85 -12.78 1.23
C VAL A 171 2.43 -11.69 2.21
N ASP A 172 1.28 -11.06 1.99
CA ASP A 172 0.83 -9.95 2.84
C ASP A 172 0.05 -10.42 4.07
N ILE A 173 0.63 -11.39 4.76
CA ILE A 173 0.07 -12.03 5.95
C ILE A 173 1.18 -12.14 6.99
N ASN A 174 0.84 -11.95 8.26
CA ASN A 174 1.77 -12.14 9.37
C ASN A 174 2.00 -13.63 9.66
N ASP A 175 2.75 -14.32 8.81
CA ASP A 175 3.07 -15.74 8.98
C ASP A 175 4.55 -15.95 9.31
N ARG A 176 4.82 -16.29 10.57
CA ARG A 176 6.19 -16.56 11.04
C ARG A 176 6.76 -17.89 10.54
N ALA A 177 5.90 -18.85 10.17
CA ALA A 177 6.33 -20.19 9.77
C ALA A 177 7.05 -20.17 8.41
N LEU A 178 6.77 -19.16 7.58
CA LEU A 178 7.34 -19.01 6.25
C LEU A 178 8.69 -18.29 6.22
N ARG A 179 9.23 -17.85 7.37
CA ARG A 179 10.48 -17.07 7.43
C ARG A 179 11.68 -17.82 6.84
N ASN A 180 11.80 -19.11 7.16
CA ASN A 180 12.85 -20.00 6.66
C ASN A 180 12.20 -21.32 6.25
N ILE A 181 12.29 -21.68 4.99
CA ILE A 181 11.70 -22.89 4.42
C ILE A 181 12.69 -23.57 3.47
N ALA A 182 12.49 -24.87 3.25
CA ALA A 182 13.08 -25.59 2.13
C ALA A 182 12.02 -25.74 1.02
N ILE A 183 12.41 -25.47 -0.23
CA ILE A 183 11.57 -25.67 -1.42
C ILE A 183 12.21 -26.67 -2.37
N GLY A 184 11.55 -26.98 -3.49
CA GLY A 184 12.11 -27.84 -4.54
C GLY A 184 12.31 -29.30 -4.11
N LEU A 185 11.53 -29.74 -3.14
CA LEU A 185 11.57 -31.11 -2.62
C LEU A 185 10.71 -32.06 -3.49
N GLY A 186 10.89 -33.37 -3.31
CA GLY A 186 10.07 -34.38 -3.99
C GLY A 186 10.63 -34.88 -5.32
N GLY A 187 11.94 -34.74 -5.56
CA GLY A 187 12.63 -35.33 -6.70
C GLY A 187 12.80 -34.39 -7.90
N ARG A 188 13.51 -34.89 -8.93
CA ARG A 188 14.05 -34.07 -10.04
C ARG A 188 13.02 -33.26 -10.82
N ALA A 189 11.77 -33.71 -10.89
CA ALA A 189 10.71 -33.00 -11.61
C ALA A 189 10.19 -31.76 -10.86
N ASN A 190 10.48 -31.63 -9.55
CA ASN A 190 9.86 -30.64 -8.68
C ASN A 190 10.79 -29.45 -8.33
N GLY A 191 11.92 -29.32 -9.03
CA GLY A 191 12.90 -28.26 -8.81
C GLY A 191 14.16 -28.74 -8.09
N TYR A 192 15.00 -27.78 -7.72
CA TYR A 192 16.22 -27.99 -6.96
C TYR A 192 15.98 -27.65 -5.49
N ALA A 193 16.37 -28.55 -4.60
CA ALA A 193 16.21 -28.34 -3.17
C ALA A 193 17.11 -27.20 -2.70
N ARG A 194 16.51 -26.16 -2.11
CA ARG A 194 17.24 -25.02 -1.52
C ARG A 194 16.48 -24.39 -0.37
N GLU A 195 17.22 -23.69 0.48
CA GLU A 195 16.66 -22.84 1.54
C GLU A 195 16.25 -21.47 0.98
N THR A 196 15.14 -20.95 1.48
CA THR A 196 14.61 -19.61 1.15
C THR A 196 13.60 -19.19 2.22
N GLY A 197 12.74 -18.22 1.92
CA GLY A 197 11.60 -17.87 2.76
C GLY A 197 10.67 -16.86 2.12
N PHE A 198 9.74 -16.38 2.93
CA PHE A 198 8.81 -15.32 2.60
C PHE A 198 9.06 -14.08 3.46
N ASP A 199 8.92 -12.92 2.84
CA ASP A 199 8.82 -11.64 3.52
C ASP A 199 7.39 -11.09 3.39
N ILE A 200 7.04 -10.12 4.24
CA ILE A 200 5.75 -9.43 4.08
C ILE A 200 5.77 -8.63 2.77
N THR A 201 4.68 -8.62 2.00
CA THR A 201 4.67 -8.01 0.65
C THR A 201 5.10 -6.54 0.65
N ALA A 202 4.74 -5.78 1.68
CA ALA A 202 5.19 -4.39 1.84
C ALA A 202 6.71 -4.22 2.02
N ALA A 203 7.46 -5.29 2.28
CA ALA A 203 8.92 -5.31 2.37
C ALA A 203 9.60 -5.79 1.06
N SER A 204 8.82 -6.15 0.03
CA SER A 204 9.37 -6.54 -1.27
C SER A 204 10.13 -5.39 -1.92
N GLU A 205 11.21 -5.69 -2.63
CA GLU A 205 11.91 -4.71 -3.46
C GLU A 205 11.01 -4.17 -4.59
N VAL A 206 10.03 -4.97 -5.06
CA VAL A 206 9.02 -4.51 -6.03
C VAL A 206 8.20 -3.34 -5.46
N MET A 207 7.85 -3.38 -4.17
CA MET A 207 7.18 -2.26 -3.50
C MET A 207 8.05 -1.00 -3.49
N ALA A 208 9.35 -1.16 -3.23
CA ALA A 208 10.29 -0.04 -3.23
C ALA A 208 10.45 0.57 -4.62
N ILE A 209 10.54 -0.26 -5.67
CA ILE A 209 10.60 0.17 -7.08
C ILE A 209 9.35 0.97 -7.45
N VAL A 210 8.16 0.43 -7.16
CA VAL A 210 6.88 1.12 -7.43
C VAL A 210 6.79 2.46 -6.70
N ALA A 211 7.29 2.56 -5.47
CA ALA A 211 7.25 3.78 -4.69
C ALA A 211 8.15 4.92 -5.22
N VAL A 212 9.10 4.64 -6.10
CA VAL A 212 10.05 5.63 -6.65
C VAL A 212 10.04 5.70 -8.18
N ALA A 213 9.25 4.85 -8.85
CA ALA A 213 9.05 4.90 -10.28
C ALA A 213 8.39 6.23 -10.70
N ARG A 214 8.70 6.70 -11.91
CA ARG A 214 8.12 7.93 -12.48
C ARG A 214 6.98 7.63 -13.44
N ASP A 215 7.02 6.47 -14.06
CA ASP A 215 6.14 5.95 -15.09
C ASP A 215 6.15 4.42 -15.04
N LEU A 216 5.38 3.78 -15.93
CA LEU A 216 5.29 2.34 -16.08
C LEU A 216 6.50 1.76 -16.83
#